data_AF-A0A1Q8B059-F1
#
_entry.id   AF-A0A1Q8B059-F1
#
_cell.length_a   1.000
_cell.length_b   1.000
_cell.length_c   1.000
_cell.angle_alpha   90.00
_cell.angle_beta   90.00
_cell.angle_gamma   90.00
#
_symmetry.space_group_name_H-M   'P 1'
#
loop_
_entity.id
_entity.type
_entity.pdbx_description
1 polymer ?
#
loop_
_entity_poly.entity_id
_entity_poly.type
_entity_poly.pdbx_seq_one_letter_code
_entity_poly.pdbx_strand_id
1 'polypeptide(L)'
;MNIRREDGIAMIVAMMAMLLMTALGLALVLTTSSETMIAHNYRNSSEALYAADAVLERAMDDILTVADWNKLIDPATPGGMMQSAFVDGRPLSEVRTLLDGSTIRIDQAINMANCQKIDPCSDADMNANTAERPWSTDNPRWQAYAYGNLADMLPSTDTINSPYFVLLMVADDPSETDHNPSKDGASADNPGSGVLALRAEAFGPRGAHKVIEVTVARTDTTELERGYTGQRGQDEQNRRARKSAVQTPGKALTMQTLDMIGGGIH
;
A
#
# COMPACT_ATOMS: atom_id res chain seq x y z
N MET A 1 -21.13 -75.08 23.81
CA MET A 1 -20.68 -73.67 23.63
C MET A 1 -21.40 -73.13 22.41
N ASN A 2 -22.29 -72.15 22.59
CA ASN A 2 -23.35 -71.82 21.64
C ASN A 2 -22.94 -70.61 20.77
N ILE A 3 -22.16 -70.89 19.73
CA ILE A 3 -21.41 -69.94 18.91
C ILE A 3 -22.34 -68.91 18.19
N ARG A 4 -23.59 -69.29 17.88
CA ARG A 4 -24.59 -68.43 17.19
C ARG A 4 -25.02 -67.17 17.96
N ARG A 5 -24.81 -67.08 19.28
CA ARG A 5 -25.15 -65.88 20.07
C ARG A 5 -24.02 -64.84 20.10
N GLU A 6 -22.78 -65.26 19.86
CA GLU A 6 -21.60 -64.38 19.89
C GLU A 6 -21.38 -63.66 18.55
N ASP A 7 -21.85 -64.22 17.44
CA ASP A 7 -21.74 -63.61 16.11
C ASP A 7 -22.48 -62.27 15.99
N GLY A 8 -23.63 -62.14 16.66
CA GLY A 8 -24.42 -60.90 16.65
C GLY A 8 -23.77 -59.74 17.39
N ILE A 9 -23.16 -60.02 18.55
CA ILE A 9 -22.44 -58.98 19.32
C ILE A 9 -21.13 -58.59 18.63
N ALA A 10 -20.46 -59.53 17.97
CA ALA A 10 -19.27 -59.24 17.17
C ALA A 10 -19.57 -58.26 16.03
N MET A 11 -20.71 -58.41 15.33
CA MET A 11 -21.15 -57.47 14.30
C MET A 11 -21.45 -56.08 14.86
N ILE A 12 -22.11 -55.98 16.02
CA ILE A 12 -22.40 -54.70 16.66
C ILE A 12 -21.10 -53.98 17.05
N VAL A 13 -20.14 -54.70 17.65
CA VAL A 13 -18.84 -54.15 18.02
C VAL A 13 -18.07 -53.70 16.77
N ALA A 14 -18.10 -54.50 15.69
CA ALA A 14 -17.47 -54.12 14.43
C ALA A 14 -18.10 -52.87 13.81
N MET A 15 -19.43 -52.76 13.82
CA MET A 15 -20.15 -51.57 13.34
C MET A 15 -19.85 -50.33 14.19
N MET A 16 -19.82 -50.48 15.52
CA MET A 16 -19.44 -49.40 16.43
C MET A 16 -17.99 -48.95 16.20
N ALA A 17 -17.06 -49.89 16.04
CA ALA A 17 -15.66 -49.60 15.74
C ALA A 17 -15.51 -48.90 14.38
N MET A 18 -16.20 -49.37 13.34
CA MET A 18 -16.23 -48.71 12.03
C MET A 18 -16.81 -47.29 12.13
N LEU A 19 -17.90 -47.10 12.86
CA LEU A 19 -18.51 -45.78 13.07
C LEU A 19 -17.53 -44.82 13.75
N LEU A 20 -16.86 -45.26 14.82
CA LEU A 20 -15.84 -44.45 15.51
C LEU A 20 -14.65 -44.12 14.60
N MET A 21 -14.16 -45.08 13.82
CA MET A 21 -13.09 -44.84 12.86
C MET A 21 -13.50 -43.87 11.75
N THR A 22 -14.74 -43.95 11.25
CA THR A 22 -15.25 -42.99 10.26
C THR A 22 -15.41 -41.59 10.86
N ALA A 23 -15.89 -41.48 12.10
CA ALA A 23 -16.02 -40.20 12.78
C ALA A 23 -14.65 -39.54 13.00
N LEU A 24 -13.64 -40.31 13.43
CA LEU A 24 -12.26 -39.83 13.57
C LEU A 24 -11.65 -39.43 12.22
N GLY A 25 -11.89 -40.23 11.17
CA GLY A 25 -11.43 -39.92 9.81
C GLY A 25 -12.03 -38.61 9.28
N LEU A 26 -13.33 -38.41 9.44
CA LEU A 26 -14.02 -37.17 9.05
C LEU A 26 -13.53 -35.97 9.86
N ALA A 27 -13.35 -36.13 11.18
CA ALA A 27 -12.84 -35.08 12.03
C ALA A 27 -11.43 -34.65 11.59
N LEU A 28 -10.53 -35.60 11.31
CA LEU A 28 -9.18 -35.30 10.83
C LEU A 28 -9.21 -34.56 9.49
N VAL A 29 -10.01 -35.02 8.52
CA VAL A 29 -10.14 -34.37 7.21
C VAL A 29 -10.64 -32.93 7.32
N LEU A 30 -11.66 -32.68 8.14
CA LEU A 30 -12.19 -31.33 8.36
C LEU A 30 -11.15 -30.42 9.01
N THR A 31 -10.44 -30.91 10.02
CA THR A 31 -9.37 -30.14 10.69
C THR A 31 -8.25 -29.81 9.71
N THR A 32 -7.70 -30.80 8.99
CA THR A 32 -6.61 -30.58 8.03
C THR A 32 -7.03 -29.65 6.88
N SER A 33 -8.27 -29.77 6.40
CA SER A 33 -8.78 -28.86 5.36
C SER A 33 -8.88 -27.42 5.86
N SER A 34 -9.32 -27.22 7.11
CA SER A 34 -9.43 -25.90 7.73
C SER A 34 -8.05 -25.29 7.96
N GLU A 35 -7.08 -26.06 8.48
CA GLU A 35 -5.70 -25.62 8.65
C GLU A 35 -5.06 -25.24 7.32
N THR A 36 -5.32 -26.02 6.26
CA THR A 36 -4.81 -25.73 4.91
C THR A 36 -5.39 -24.41 4.37
N MET A 37 -6.70 -24.17 4.56
CA MET A 37 -7.33 -22.91 4.17
C MET A 37 -6.77 -21.72 4.96
N ILE A 38 -6.59 -21.87 6.28
CA ILE A 38 -6.02 -20.82 7.14
C ILE A 38 -4.58 -20.51 6.70
N ALA A 39 -3.75 -21.53 6.50
CA ALA A 39 -2.37 -21.36 6.08
C ALA A 39 -2.26 -20.68 4.70
N HIS A 40 -3.14 -21.03 3.76
CA HIS A 40 -3.20 -20.39 2.46
C HIS A 40 -3.62 -18.92 2.57
N ASN A 41 -4.68 -18.61 3.32
CA ASN A 41 -5.15 -17.24 3.52
C ASN A 41 -4.08 -16.38 4.22
N TYR A 42 -3.39 -16.94 5.21
CA TYR A 42 -2.30 -16.25 5.89
C TYR A 42 -1.16 -15.91 4.94
N ARG A 43 -0.69 -16.89 4.15
CA ARG A 43 0.36 -16.66 3.13
C ARG A 43 -0.05 -15.60 2.11
N ASN A 44 -1.25 -15.70 1.55
CA ASN A 44 -1.77 -14.69 0.62
C ASN A 44 -1.88 -13.31 1.28
N SER A 45 -2.32 -13.23 2.53
CA SER A 45 -2.39 -11.95 3.25
C SER A 45 -1.00 -11.35 3.49
N SER A 46 0.02 -12.17 3.77
CA SER A 46 1.40 -11.71 3.93
C SER A 46 1.99 -11.26 2.61
N GLU A 47 1.81 -12.02 1.53
CA GLU A 47 2.31 -11.64 0.21
C GLU A 47 1.63 -10.35 -0.30
N ALA A 48 0.32 -10.20 -0.08
CA ALA A 48 -0.41 -8.98 -0.39
C ALA A 48 0.16 -7.76 0.33
N LEU A 49 0.56 -7.90 1.60
CA LEU A 49 1.17 -6.82 2.35
C LEU A 49 2.53 -6.43 1.74
N TYR A 50 3.39 -7.40 1.44
CA TYR A 50 4.67 -7.14 0.80
C TYR A 50 4.52 -6.59 -0.63
N ALA A 51 3.49 -6.99 -1.35
CA ALA A 51 3.18 -6.44 -2.67
C ALA A 51 2.76 -4.96 -2.60
N ALA A 52 1.94 -4.59 -1.62
CA ALA A 52 1.56 -3.19 -1.39
C ALA A 52 2.79 -2.36 -0.96
N ASP A 53 3.65 -2.91 -0.11
CA ASP A 53 4.89 -2.26 0.31
C ASP A 53 5.86 -2.07 -0.87
N ALA A 54 5.97 -3.07 -1.75
CA ALA A 54 6.84 -2.99 -2.92
C ALA A 54 6.45 -1.85 -3.89
N VAL A 55 5.15 -1.63 -4.13
CA VAL A 55 4.72 -0.51 -5.00
C VAL A 55 4.92 0.84 -4.33
N LEU A 56 4.79 0.91 -3.00
CA LEU A 56 5.08 2.11 -2.22
C LEU A 56 6.56 2.49 -2.35
N GLU A 57 7.47 1.58 -2.00
CA GLU A 57 8.93 1.80 -2.07
C GLU A 57 9.38 2.16 -3.49
N ARG A 58 8.89 1.42 -4.49
CA ARG A 58 9.20 1.70 -5.90
C ARG A 58 8.76 3.10 -6.32
N ALA A 59 7.58 3.54 -5.88
CA ALA A 59 7.04 4.83 -6.25
C ALA A 59 7.68 5.99 -5.49
N MET A 60 8.14 5.76 -4.26
CA MET A 60 8.90 6.76 -3.49
C MET A 60 10.14 7.22 -4.27
N ASP A 61 10.86 6.31 -4.93
CA ASP A 61 11.98 6.66 -5.82
C ASP A 61 11.58 7.67 -6.91
N ASP A 62 10.39 7.53 -7.51
CA ASP A 62 9.90 8.46 -8.52
C ASP A 62 9.44 9.79 -7.89
N ILE A 63 8.69 9.74 -6.77
CA ILE A 63 8.12 10.91 -6.09
C ILE A 63 9.21 11.87 -5.60
N LEU A 64 10.35 11.34 -5.13
CA LEU A 64 11.50 12.13 -4.69
C LEU A 64 12.10 12.99 -5.82
N THR A 65 11.89 12.60 -7.09
CA THR A 65 12.37 13.38 -8.24
C THR A 65 11.44 14.54 -8.62
N VAL A 66 10.23 14.57 -8.06
CA VAL A 66 9.19 15.53 -8.40
C VAL A 66 9.34 16.77 -7.51
N ALA A 67 9.75 17.88 -8.14
CA ALA A 67 9.96 19.15 -7.44
C ALA A 67 8.65 19.82 -7.00
N ASP A 68 7.57 19.64 -7.77
CA ASP A 68 6.26 20.26 -7.52
C ASP A 68 5.21 19.15 -7.36
N TRP A 69 4.84 18.86 -6.12
CA TRP A 69 3.93 17.77 -5.77
C TRP A 69 2.48 18.04 -6.20
N ASN A 70 2.10 19.28 -6.50
CA ASN A 70 0.78 19.58 -7.09
C ASN A 70 0.56 18.84 -8.42
N LYS A 71 1.63 18.54 -9.16
CA LYS A 71 1.55 17.77 -10.42
C LYS A 71 1.13 16.32 -10.21
N LEU A 72 1.20 15.81 -8.99
CA LEU A 72 0.82 14.43 -8.64
C LEU A 72 -0.65 14.32 -8.24
N ILE A 73 -1.20 15.39 -7.66
CA ILE A 73 -2.51 15.39 -7.00
C ILE A 73 -3.57 16.25 -7.67
N ASP A 74 -3.18 17.26 -8.47
CA ASP A 74 -4.14 18.15 -9.15
C ASP A 74 -4.60 17.56 -10.49
N PRO A 75 -5.85 17.07 -10.62
CA PRO A 75 -6.36 16.55 -11.89
C PRO A 75 -6.47 17.63 -12.98
N ALA A 76 -6.42 18.92 -12.62
CA ALA A 76 -6.41 20.04 -13.56
C ALA A 76 -4.98 20.42 -14.03
N THR A 77 -3.94 19.66 -13.64
CA THR A 77 -2.56 19.91 -14.08
C THR A 77 -2.46 20.00 -15.61
N PRO A 78 -1.92 21.10 -16.18
CA PRO A 78 -1.74 21.24 -17.62
C PRO A 78 -0.82 20.14 -18.19
N GLY A 79 -1.33 19.40 -19.19
CA GLY A 79 -0.62 18.25 -19.76
C GLY A 79 -0.90 16.92 -19.06
N GLY A 80 -1.76 16.92 -18.04
CA GLY A 80 -2.11 15.75 -17.23
C GLY A 80 -1.25 15.64 -15.98
N MET A 81 -1.73 14.84 -15.01
CA MET A 81 -0.97 14.51 -13.81
C MET A 81 0.31 13.77 -14.17
N MET A 82 1.38 14.03 -13.43
CA MET A 82 2.62 13.29 -13.54
C MET A 82 2.45 11.92 -12.91
N GLN A 83 2.78 10.87 -13.67
CA GLN A 83 2.69 9.47 -13.24
C GLN A 83 4.08 8.86 -13.06
N SER A 84 4.13 7.77 -12.30
CA SER A 84 5.31 6.91 -12.20
C SER A 84 5.68 6.33 -13.57
N ALA A 85 6.96 5.94 -13.72
CA ALA A 85 7.36 5.12 -14.87
C ALA A 85 6.75 3.71 -14.83
N PHE A 86 6.24 3.28 -13.68
CA PHE A 86 5.54 2.01 -13.51
C PHE A 86 4.02 2.21 -13.65
N VAL A 87 3.59 2.36 -14.90
CA VAL A 87 2.18 2.32 -15.30
C VAL A 87 2.04 1.35 -16.46
N ASP A 88 1.02 0.49 -16.44
CA ASP A 88 0.81 -0.49 -17.51
C ASP A 88 0.23 0.08 -18.82
N GLY A 89 0.00 1.40 -18.87
CA GLY A 89 -0.40 2.15 -20.06
C GLY A 89 -1.84 1.98 -20.51
N ARG A 90 -2.65 1.15 -19.85
CA ARG A 90 -4.07 0.98 -20.18
C ARG A 90 -4.94 2.01 -19.44
N PRO A 91 -6.07 2.46 -20.03
CA PRO A 91 -7.01 3.36 -19.37
C PRO A 91 -7.48 2.82 -18.01
N LEU A 92 -7.68 3.72 -17.03
CA LEU A 92 -8.11 3.36 -15.68
C LEU A 92 -9.48 2.67 -15.62
N SER A 93 -10.34 2.94 -16.60
CA SER A 93 -11.69 2.36 -16.74
C SER A 93 -11.72 1.01 -17.45
N GLU A 94 -10.59 0.56 -18.00
CA GLU A 94 -10.48 -0.74 -18.66
C GLU A 94 -10.46 -1.88 -17.62
N VAL A 95 -11.18 -2.96 -17.92
CA VAL A 95 -11.17 -4.18 -17.09
C VAL A 95 -9.86 -4.94 -17.31
N ARG A 96 -9.19 -5.27 -16.22
CA ARG A 96 -7.95 -6.05 -16.22
C ARG A 96 -8.24 -7.44 -15.70
N THR A 97 -7.81 -8.46 -16.41
CA THR A 97 -7.80 -9.83 -15.91
C THR A 97 -6.48 -10.08 -15.17
N LEU A 98 -6.59 -10.48 -13.91
CA LEU A 98 -5.47 -10.84 -13.06
C LEU A 98 -4.98 -12.25 -13.39
N LEU A 99 -3.79 -12.61 -12.89
CA LEU A 99 -3.17 -13.91 -13.16
C LEU A 99 -3.95 -15.10 -12.61
N ASP A 100 -4.83 -14.88 -11.63
CA ASP A 100 -5.75 -15.90 -11.09
C ASP A 100 -7.09 -15.98 -11.85
N GLY A 101 -7.27 -15.17 -12.90
CA GLY A 101 -8.50 -15.09 -13.70
C GLY A 101 -9.56 -14.15 -13.12
N SER A 102 -9.36 -13.58 -11.93
CA SER A 102 -10.23 -12.52 -11.40
C SER A 102 -10.06 -11.22 -12.20
N THR A 103 -10.92 -10.23 -11.95
CA THR A 103 -10.88 -8.97 -12.68
C THR A 103 -10.85 -7.76 -11.75
N ILE A 104 -10.14 -6.72 -12.16
CA ILE A 104 -10.10 -5.42 -11.48
C ILE A 104 -10.32 -4.29 -12.48
N ARG A 105 -10.92 -3.20 -11.99
CA ARG A 105 -10.92 -1.89 -12.64
C ARG A 105 -10.29 -0.88 -11.69
N ILE A 106 -9.34 -0.09 -12.19
CA ILE A 106 -8.59 0.85 -11.33
C ILE A 106 -9.48 2.02 -10.93
N ASP A 107 -10.32 2.52 -11.83
CA ASP A 107 -11.25 3.60 -11.51
C ASP A 107 -12.24 3.23 -10.38
N GLN A 108 -12.69 1.99 -10.33
CA GLN A 108 -13.50 1.48 -9.22
C GLN A 108 -12.72 1.41 -7.89
N ALA A 109 -11.43 1.03 -7.93
CA ALA A 109 -10.59 1.04 -6.73
C ALA A 109 -10.35 2.47 -6.21
N ILE A 110 -10.12 3.43 -7.12
CA ILE A 110 -10.01 4.85 -6.78
C ILE A 110 -11.32 5.36 -6.17
N ASN A 111 -12.47 5.05 -6.76
CA ASN A 111 -13.77 5.46 -6.22
C ASN A 111 -14.03 4.83 -4.84
N MET A 112 -13.58 3.58 -4.61
CA MET A 112 -13.71 2.92 -3.32
C MET A 112 -12.88 3.65 -2.24
N ALA A 113 -11.67 4.08 -2.57
CA ALA A 113 -10.85 4.89 -1.68
C ALA A 113 -11.43 6.30 -1.46
N ASN A 114 -12.02 6.91 -2.51
CA ASN A 114 -12.53 8.27 -2.51
C ASN A 114 -13.94 8.45 -1.93
N CYS A 115 -14.78 7.41 -1.91
CA CYS A 115 -16.13 7.54 -1.37
C CYS A 115 -16.80 6.21 -0.96
N GLN A 116 -16.04 5.11 -0.86
CA GLN A 116 -16.58 3.78 -0.52
C GLN A 116 -17.66 3.28 -1.50
N LYS A 117 -17.60 3.71 -2.76
CA LYS A 117 -18.51 3.29 -3.85
C LYS A 117 -17.69 2.87 -5.07
N ILE A 118 -18.31 2.09 -5.95
CA ILE A 118 -17.70 1.73 -7.25
C ILE A 118 -18.00 2.76 -8.34
N ASP A 119 -19.08 3.52 -8.18
CA ASP A 119 -19.50 4.58 -9.10
C ASP A 119 -18.67 5.86 -8.89
N PRO A 120 -18.56 6.74 -9.90
CA PRO A 120 -17.84 8.01 -9.77
C PRO A 120 -18.33 8.82 -8.56
N CYS A 121 -17.39 9.26 -7.74
CA CYS A 121 -17.70 10.04 -6.53
C CYS A 121 -18.09 11.48 -6.87
N SER A 122 -19.16 11.98 -6.27
CA SER A 122 -19.48 13.42 -6.26
C SER A 122 -18.68 14.16 -5.18
N ASP A 123 -18.56 15.49 -5.28
CA ASP A 123 -17.91 16.30 -4.22
C ASP A 123 -18.57 16.09 -2.85
N ALA A 124 -19.89 15.91 -2.81
CA ALA A 124 -20.59 15.64 -1.54
C ALA A 124 -20.21 14.27 -0.95
N ASP A 125 -20.03 13.25 -1.79
CA ASP A 125 -19.57 11.94 -1.34
C ASP A 125 -18.13 12.00 -0.83
N MET A 126 -17.31 12.73 -1.57
CA MET A 126 -15.91 12.96 -1.28
C MET A 126 -15.72 13.84 -0.01
N ASN A 127 -16.64 14.75 0.28
CA ASN A 127 -16.64 15.57 1.50
C ASN A 127 -17.35 14.90 2.70
N ALA A 128 -17.90 13.70 2.54
CA ALA A 128 -18.64 13.04 3.61
C ALA A 128 -17.73 12.74 4.82
N ASN A 129 -18.17 13.13 6.01
CA ASN A 129 -17.51 12.77 7.26
C ASN A 129 -17.96 11.36 7.68
N THR A 130 -17.03 10.40 7.59
CA THR A 130 -17.24 9.00 7.99
C THR A 130 -16.16 8.55 8.98
N ALA A 131 -16.30 7.35 9.55
CA ALA A 131 -15.31 6.81 10.48
C ALA A 131 -13.93 6.61 9.81
N GLU A 132 -13.92 6.25 8.53
CA GLU A 132 -12.69 6.05 7.75
C GLU A 132 -12.15 7.34 7.13
N ARG A 133 -12.98 8.38 7.03
CA ARG A 133 -12.68 9.66 6.36
C ARG A 133 -13.26 10.83 7.17
N PRO A 134 -12.72 11.12 8.37
CA PRO A 134 -13.32 12.05 9.31
C PRO A 134 -13.07 13.54 8.99
N TRP A 135 -12.29 13.86 7.96
CA TRP A 135 -11.76 15.21 7.70
C TRP A 135 -12.61 16.06 6.74
N SER A 136 -13.79 15.58 6.34
CA SER A 136 -14.73 16.34 5.53
C SER A 136 -14.11 16.85 4.21
N THR A 137 -13.90 18.16 4.05
CA THR A 137 -13.31 18.75 2.83
C THR A 137 -11.84 18.39 2.66
N ASP A 138 -11.17 18.07 3.76
CA ASP A 138 -9.74 17.74 3.80
C ASP A 138 -9.54 16.23 3.68
N ASN A 139 -10.63 15.49 3.41
CA ASN A 139 -10.53 14.08 3.07
C ASN A 139 -9.65 13.90 1.81
N PRO A 140 -8.66 13.00 1.85
CA PRO A 140 -7.80 12.72 0.70
C PRO A 140 -8.59 12.47 -0.60
N ARG A 141 -8.07 13.03 -1.69
CA ARG A 141 -8.57 12.88 -3.08
C ARG A 141 -7.60 12.02 -3.86
N TRP A 142 -7.72 10.71 -3.68
CA TRP A 142 -6.85 9.70 -4.26
C TRP A 142 -6.82 9.77 -5.79
N GLN A 143 -5.63 9.89 -6.34
CA GLN A 143 -5.31 9.81 -7.77
C GLN A 143 -4.36 8.65 -8.02
N ALA A 144 -4.56 7.87 -9.08
CA ALA A 144 -3.64 6.79 -9.43
C ALA A 144 -2.29 7.35 -9.94
N TYR A 145 -1.20 6.90 -9.31
CA TYR A 145 0.16 7.33 -9.63
C TYR A 145 1.03 6.23 -10.25
N ALA A 146 1.00 5.02 -9.68
CA ALA A 146 1.73 3.86 -10.17
C ALA A 146 0.83 2.62 -10.13
N TYR A 147 0.84 1.78 -11.17
CA TYR A 147 0.02 0.58 -11.20
C TYR A 147 0.45 -0.42 -12.28
N GLY A 148 0.28 -1.70 -11.99
CA GLY A 148 0.60 -2.78 -12.91
C GLY A 148 0.66 -4.12 -12.21
N ASN A 149 0.98 -5.19 -12.95
CA ASN A 149 1.33 -6.45 -12.30
C ASN A 149 2.67 -6.31 -11.61
N LEU A 150 2.79 -6.83 -10.38
CA LEU A 150 4.04 -6.76 -9.62
C LEU A 150 5.20 -7.46 -10.34
N ALA A 151 4.90 -8.52 -11.11
CA ALA A 151 5.87 -9.20 -11.97
C ALA A 151 6.51 -8.27 -13.02
N ASP A 152 5.81 -7.20 -13.43
CA ASP A 152 6.27 -6.25 -14.45
C ASP A 152 7.03 -5.04 -13.85
N MET A 153 7.25 -5.01 -12.52
CA MET A 153 7.82 -3.86 -11.80
C MET A 153 9.29 -3.58 -12.16
N LEU A 154 10.04 -4.63 -12.48
CA LEU A 154 11.43 -4.52 -12.91
C LEU A 154 11.55 -4.85 -14.40
N PRO A 155 12.23 -4.01 -15.20
CA PRO A 155 12.39 -4.29 -16.62
C PRO A 155 13.21 -5.57 -16.82
N SER A 156 12.60 -6.56 -17.49
CA SER A 156 13.27 -7.72 -18.10
C SER A 156 14.06 -8.65 -17.16
N THR A 157 13.50 -8.93 -15.98
CA THR A 157 14.01 -10.00 -15.10
C THR A 157 12.85 -10.83 -14.56
N ASP A 158 12.82 -12.15 -14.83
CA ASP A 158 11.90 -13.13 -14.20
C ASP A 158 12.19 -13.33 -12.69
N THR A 159 12.75 -12.33 -12.01
CA THR A 159 13.14 -12.37 -10.60
C THR A 159 11.94 -12.17 -9.68
N ILE A 160 10.93 -11.41 -10.12
CA ILE A 160 9.69 -11.20 -9.38
C ILE A 160 8.65 -12.18 -9.92
N ASN A 161 8.38 -13.23 -9.16
CA ASN A 161 7.30 -14.17 -9.44
C ASN A 161 6.19 -13.96 -8.41
N SER A 162 5.32 -12.99 -8.67
CA SER A 162 4.16 -12.70 -7.82
C SER A 162 2.91 -12.47 -8.67
N PRO A 163 1.77 -13.10 -8.33
CA PRO A 163 0.53 -12.96 -9.08
C PRO A 163 -0.24 -11.66 -8.78
N TYR A 164 0.33 -10.76 -7.97
CA TYR A 164 -0.36 -9.57 -7.48
C TYR A 164 -0.36 -8.45 -8.53
N PHE A 165 -1.51 -7.78 -8.62
CA PHE A 165 -1.64 -6.46 -9.23
C PHE A 165 -1.55 -5.42 -8.13
N VAL A 166 -0.80 -4.36 -8.36
CA VAL A 166 -0.55 -3.31 -7.37
C VAL A 166 -0.98 -1.95 -7.91
N LEU A 167 -1.45 -1.10 -7.02
CA LEU A 167 -1.91 0.26 -7.30
C LEU A 167 -1.40 1.16 -6.18
N LEU A 168 -0.61 2.17 -6.53
CA LEU A 168 -0.33 3.29 -5.63
C LEU A 168 -1.19 4.47 -6.04
N MET A 169 -1.85 5.04 -5.05
CA MET A 169 -2.55 6.31 -5.13
C MET A 169 -1.83 7.37 -4.32
N VAL A 170 -1.88 8.60 -4.82
CA VAL A 170 -1.38 9.81 -4.18
C VAL A 170 -2.55 10.73 -3.89
N ALA A 171 -2.50 11.46 -2.80
CA ALA A 171 -3.46 12.48 -2.46
C ALA A 171 -2.78 13.56 -1.62
N ASP A 172 -3.43 14.70 -1.55
CA ASP A 172 -3.18 15.67 -0.51
C ASP A 172 -3.45 15.08 0.87
N ASP A 173 -2.71 15.53 1.88
CA ASP A 173 -2.83 14.99 3.23
C ASP A 173 -3.93 15.71 4.04
N PRO A 174 -4.52 15.04 5.05
CA PRO A 174 -5.65 15.59 5.80
C PRO A 174 -5.28 16.66 6.83
N SER A 175 -3.99 16.95 7.05
CA SER A 175 -3.56 17.95 8.04
C SER A 175 -3.57 19.38 7.51
N GLU A 176 -3.84 19.54 6.22
CA GLU A 176 -4.01 20.82 5.54
C GLU A 176 -5.07 21.73 6.20
N THR A 177 -4.87 23.04 6.09
CA THR A 177 -5.76 24.05 6.72
C THR A 177 -6.46 24.95 5.70
N ASP A 178 -6.17 24.79 4.41
CA ASP A 178 -6.72 25.63 3.34
C ASP A 178 -7.99 25.03 2.68
N HIS A 179 -8.36 23.82 3.06
CA HIS A 179 -9.50 23.04 2.58
C HIS A 179 -9.51 22.79 1.07
N ASN A 180 -8.32 22.69 0.47
CA ASN A 180 -8.17 22.44 -0.96
C ASN A 180 -7.41 21.14 -1.25
N PRO A 181 -8.10 19.99 -1.30
CA PRO A 181 -7.47 18.67 -1.38
C PRO A 181 -6.85 18.34 -2.76
N SER A 182 -6.73 19.34 -3.64
CA SER A 182 -6.07 19.24 -4.94
C SER A 182 -4.75 20.02 -4.97
N LYS A 183 -4.34 20.62 -3.85
CA LYS A 183 -3.07 21.34 -3.76
C LYS A 183 -2.43 21.14 -2.40
N ASP A 184 -1.15 20.81 -2.43
CA ASP A 184 -0.28 20.77 -1.26
C ASP A 184 -0.20 22.19 -0.67
N GLY A 185 -0.21 22.26 0.66
CA GLY A 185 -0.13 23.49 1.41
C GLY A 185 1.11 24.30 1.05
N ALA A 186 0.94 25.59 0.76
CA ALA A 186 2.03 26.46 0.32
C ALA A 186 2.67 27.31 1.43
N SER A 187 2.09 27.35 2.62
CA SER A 187 2.54 28.18 3.75
C SER A 187 3.33 27.36 4.76
N ALA A 188 4.40 27.94 5.31
CA ALA A 188 5.16 27.32 6.42
C ALA A 188 4.32 27.13 7.69
N ASP A 189 3.21 27.86 7.82
CA ASP A 189 2.25 27.70 8.93
C ASP A 189 1.21 26.61 8.66
N ASN A 190 1.18 26.04 7.46
CA ASN A 190 0.28 24.96 7.11
C ASN A 190 0.96 23.61 7.42
N PRO A 191 0.42 22.81 8.36
CA PRO A 191 1.10 21.58 8.77
C PRO A 191 1.12 20.49 7.71
N GLY A 192 0.25 20.55 6.70
CA GLY A 192 0.34 19.68 5.53
C GLY A 192 1.35 20.13 4.47
N SER A 193 1.97 21.32 4.61
CA SER A 193 2.89 21.82 3.60
C SER A 193 4.07 20.88 3.38
N GLY A 194 4.23 20.43 2.14
CA GLY A 194 5.26 19.47 1.77
C GLY A 194 4.97 18.07 2.30
N VAL A 195 3.70 17.74 2.51
CA VAL A 195 3.23 16.44 2.98
C VAL A 195 2.27 15.85 1.93
N LEU A 196 2.32 14.53 1.73
CA LEU A 196 1.38 13.81 0.88
C LEU A 196 0.89 12.56 1.58
N ALA A 197 -0.37 12.22 1.32
CA ALA A 197 -0.90 10.91 1.64
C ALA A 197 -0.65 9.95 0.47
N LEU A 198 -0.13 8.76 0.77
CA LEU A 198 0.06 7.66 -0.16
C LEU A 198 -0.78 6.47 0.28
N ARG A 199 -1.45 5.84 -0.68
CA ARG A 199 -2.25 4.62 -0.46
C ARG A 199 -1.83 3.55 -1.45
N ALA A 200 -1.15 2.53 -0.95
CA ALA A 200 -0.76 1.37 -1.73
C ALA A 200 -1.77 0.25 -1.53
N GLU A 201 -2.31 -0.27 -2.63
CA GLU A 201 -3.21 -1.41 -2.66
C GLU A 201 -2.60 -2.55 -3.46
N ALA A 202 -2.77 -3.78 -2.96
CA ALA A 202 -2.38 -5.00 -3.65
C ALA A 202 -3.56 -5.96 -3.77
N PHE A 203 -3.79 -6.45 -4.98
CA PHE A 203 -4.86 -7.36 -5.34
C PHE A 203 -4.27 -8.66 -5.87
N GLY A 204 -4.63 -9.77 -5.26
CA GLY A 204 -4.08 -11.07 -5.61
C GLY A 204 -5.09 -12.20 -5.51
N PRO A 205 -4.59 -13.45 -5.60
CA PRO A 205 -5.43 -14.61 -5.82
C PRO A 205 -6.53 -14.79 -4.78
N ARG A 206 -7.71 -15.20 -5.24
CA ARG A 206 -8.88 -15.54 -4.39
C ARG A 206 -9.39 -14.35 -3.55
N GLY A 207 -9.25 -13.13 -4.07
CA GLY A 207 -9.70 -11.91 -3.39
C GLY A 207 -8.77 -11.45 -2.28
N ALA A 208 -7.50 -11.87 -2.29
CA ALA A 208 -6.50 -11.32 -1.40
C ALA A 208 -6.35 -9.82 -1.70
N HIS A 209 -6.62 -8.98 -0.71
CA HIS A 209 -6.51 -7.53 -0.83
C HIS A 209 -5.86 -6.95 0.42
N LYS A 210 -4.87 -6.08 0.22
CA LYS A 210 -4.23 -5.32 1.29
C LYS A 210 -4.06 -3.88 0.88
N VAL A 211 -4.20 -3.02 1.88
CA VAL A 211 -4.06 -1.58 1.79
C VAL A 211 -3.03 -1.15 2.83
N ILE A 212 -2.08 -0.34 2.41
CA ILE A 212 -1.15 0.40 3.26
C ILE A 212 -1.40 1.88 2.99
N GLU A 213 -1.62 2.65 4.03
CA GLU A 213 -1.66 4.11 3.94
C GLU A 213 -0.49 4.68 4.74
N VAL A 214 0.23 5.61 4.12
CA VAL A 214 1.33 6.33 4.76
C VAL A 214 1.23 7.81 4.41
N THR A 215 1.74 8.62 5.32
CA THR A 215 1.95 10.05 5.08
C THR A 215 3.45 10.25 4.89
N VAL A 216 3.84 10.95 3.82
CA VAL A 216 5.24 11.27 3.52
C VAL A 216 5.45 12.76 3.59
N ALA A 217 6.51 13.20 4.25
CA ALA A 217 6.88 14.61 4.37
C ALA A 217 8.21 14.85 3.65
N ARG A 218 8.31 15.98 2.94
CA ARG A 218 9.55 16.43 2.35
C ARG A 218 10.47 16.92 3.47
N THR A 219 11.63 16.28 3.63
CA THR A 219 12.63 16.77 4.57
C THR A 219 13.46 17.86 3.91
N ASP A 220 13.48 19.06 4.48
CA ASP A 220 14.34 20.18 4.05
C ASP A 220 15.85 19.91 4.17
N THR A 221 16.27 18.74 4.66
CA THR A 221 17.68 18.35 4.73
C THR A 221 18.16 17.81 3.39
N THR A 222 18.11 18.64 2.36
CA THR A 222 18.98 18.49 1.21
C THR A 222 19.72 19.80 0.96
N GLU A 223 20.82 20.01 1.71
CA GLU A 223 22.05 20.37 0.99
C GLU A 223 22.44 19.13 0.16
N LEU A 224 21.69 18.91 -0.92
CA LEU A 224 22.22 18.22 -2.08
C LEU A 224 23.37 19.11 -2.53
N GLU A 225 24.61 18.76 -2.17
CA GLU A 225 25.85 19.25 -2.81
C GLU A 225 25.79 18.86 -4.30
N ARG A 226 24.88 19.49 -5.04
CA ARG A 226 24.93 19.60 -6.50
C ARG A 226 25.95 20.67 -6.83
N GLY A 227 27.20 20.36 -6.52
CA GLY A 227 28.37 21.13 -6.86
C GLY A 227 29.51 20.16 -7.05
N TYR A 228 29.75 19.78 -8.31
CA TYR A 228 30.98 19.15 -8.83
C TYR A 228 32.17 19.19 -7.84
N THR A 229 32.31 18.17 -7.00
CA THR A 229 33.56 17.87 -6.27
C THR A 229 34.41 16.91 -7.08
N GLY A 230 34.54 17.23 -8.37
CA GLY A 230 35.40 16.52 -9.32
C GLY A 230 36.49 17.42 -9.89
N GLN A 231 37.05 18.38 -9.12
CA GLN A 231 38.31 19.09 -9.42
C GLN A 231 38.63 20.22 -8.43
N ARG A 232 38.76 19.90 -7.13
CA ARG A 232 39.56 20.78 -6.24
C ARG A 232 40.16 19.94 -5.11
N GLY A 233 41.49 19.98 -5.05
CA GLY A 233 42.31 19.01 -4.33
C GLY A 233 42.09 18.97 -2.82
N GLN A 234 42.59 17.88 -2.25
CA GLN A 234 42.64 17.51 -0.83
C GLN A 234 42.96 18.68 0.15
N ASP A 235 43.61 19.74 -0.31
CA ASP A 235 44.02 20.90 0.48
C ASP A 235 42.86 21.79 0.95
N GLU A 236 41.74 21.83 0.20
CA GLU A 236 40.56 22.61 0.60
C GLU A 236 39.76 21.90 1.72
N GLN A 237 39.71 20.56 1.69
CA GLN A 237 39.14 19.73 2.77
C GLN A 237 39.97 19.83 4.06
N ASN A 238 41.30 19.81 3.94
CA ASN A 238 42.20 19.94 5.09
C ASN A 238 42.16 21.34 5.73
N ARG A 239 41.84 22.40 4.97
CA ARG A 239 41.62 23.76 5.52
C ARG A 239 40.30 23.88 6.29
N ARG A 240 39.23 23.21 5.84
CA ARG A 240 37.93 23.21 6.54
C ARG A 240 37.95 22.39 7.84
N ALA A 241 38.67 21.26 7.84
CA ALA A 241 38.85 20.43 9.05
C ALA A 241 39.59 21.14 10.20
N ARG A 242 40.33 22.23 9.92
CA ARG A 242 41.08 23.00 10.92
C ARG A 242 40.37 24.25 11.45
N LYS A 243 39.15 24.57 10.99
CA LYS A 243 38.52 25.87 11.33
C LYS A 243 37.11 25.87 11.92
N SER A 244 36.50 24.73 12.22
CA SER A 244 35.46 24.69 13.25
C SER A 244 35.43 23.31 13.90
N ALA A 245 35.16 23.27 15.20
CA ALA A 245 34.73 22.03 15.82
C ALA A 245 33.61 21.45 14.96
N VAL A 246 33.78 20.18 14.59
CA VAL A 246 32.73 19.34 14.06
C VAL A 246 31.63 19.35 15.11
N GLN A 247 30.66 20.25 14.97
CA GLN A 247 29.36 20.02 15.57
C GLN A 247 28.83 18.79 14.85
N THR A 248 28.89 17.66 15.53
CA THR A 248 28.00 16.53 15.29
C THR A 248 26.64 17.10 14.90
N PRO A 249 26.01 16.70 13.78
CA PRO A 249 24.64 17.07 13.49
C PRO A 249 23.71 16.37 14.50
N GLY A 250 23.73 16.87 15.73
CA GLY A 250 22.73 16.68 16.76
C GLY A 250 21.95 17.98 16.84
N LYS A 251 21.27 18.34 15.75
CA LYS A 251 20.25 19.38 15.75
C LYS A 251 18.95 18.67 15.42
N ALA A 252 18.25 18.29 16.48
CA ALA A 252 17.00 17.55 16.53
C ALA A 252 16.92 16.35 15.57
N LEU A 253 17.02 15.13 16.11
CA LEU A 253 16.13 14.09 15.61
C LEU A 253 14.72 14.67 15.78
N THR A 254 14.14 15.20 14.71
CA THR A 254 12.74 15.61 14.67
C THR A 254 11.94 14.37 15.01
N MET A 255 11.48 14.31 16.26
CA MET A 255 10.52 13.30 16.67
C MET A 255 9.23 13.67 15.94
N GLN A 256 9.07 13.11 14.74
CA GLN A 256 7.85 13.25 13.98
C GLN A 256 6.77 12.44 14.69
N THR A 257 5.78 13.14 15.26
CA THR A 257 4.62 12.51 15.90
C THR A 257 3.45 12.53 14.93
N LEU A 258 2.86 11.35 14.69
CA LEU A 258 1.64 11.23 13.89
C LEU A 258 0.43 11.55 14.79
N ASP A 259 -0.30 12.62 14.47
CA ASP A 259 -1.59 12.86 15.10
C ASP A 259 -2.67 12.01 14.43
N MET A 260 -3.35 11.17 15.21
CA MET A 260 -4.42 10.32 14.71
C MET A 260 -5.74 11.09 14.48
N ILE A 261 -5.87 12.31 14.99
CA ILE A 261 -7.06 13.15 14.83
C ILE A 261 -6.93 13.97 13.53
N GLY A 262 -5.81 14.64 13.31
CA GLY A 262 -5.52 15.39 12.08
C GLY A 262 -4.89 14.57 10.94
N GLY A 263 -4.37 13.37 11.20
CA GLY A 263 -3.65 12.54 10.22
C GLY A 263 -2.27 13.07 9.80
N GLY A 264 -1.84 14.19 10.38
CA GLY A 264 -0.62 14.91 10.05
C GLY A 264 0.62 14.44 10.79
N ILE A 265 1.78 14.83 10.26
CA ILE A 265 3.10 14.61 10.86
C ILE A 265 3.61 15.96 11.40
N HIS A 266 3.90 16.05 12.69
CA HIS A 266 4.45 17.25 13.36
C HIS A 266 5.80 16.98 14.01
#